data_AF-A0A174JUA1-F1
#
_entry.id   AF-A0A174JUA1-F1
#
_cell.length_a   1.000
_cell.length_b   1.000
_cell.length_c   1.000
_cell.angle_alpha   90.00
_cell.angle_beta   90.00
_cell.angle_gamma   90.00
#
_symmetry.space_group_name_H-M   'P 1'
#
loop_
_entity.id
_entity.type
_entity.pdbx_description
1 polymer ?
#
loop_
_entity_poly.entity_id
_entity_poly.type
_entity_poly.pdbx_seq_one_letter_code
_entity_poly.pdbx_strand_id
1 'polypeptide(L)'
;MMALEPISSAISAFMNKKFDDRTLVVGLDWPFMGGANEIWLAVFWAIPVTLVFSMFLPGNEILPFAGIVNNAIAVAAFLVTGGNIIRMLILVTLFAPAYLWVGTIMAPFISDLARSTGAVALKAGELISCSSIDGPIQTYAFSHVFKIMDGNFLPLVLCVIFVVCFIALYKYLGKEEAEGREIN
;
A
#
# COMPACT_ATOMS: atom_id res chain seq x y z
N MET A 1 -4.35 -20.61 -5.64
CA MET A 1 -3.63 -21.35 -4.58
C MET A 1 -2.77 -22.48 -5.15
N MET A 2 -3.32 -23.44 -5.92
CA MET A 2 -2.62 -24.68 -6.31
C MET A 2 -1.41 -24.56 -7.27
N ALA A 3 -1.23 -23.47 -8.02
CA ALA A 3 -0.17 -23.40 -9.04
C ALA A 3 1.20 -22.96 -8.50
N LEU A 4 1.24 -22.16 -7.43
CA LEU A 4 2.47 -21.55 -6.90
C LEU A 4 2.98 -22.24 -5.62
N GLU A 5 2.10 -22.92 -4.91
CA GLU A 5 2.41 -23.69 -3.70
C GLU A 5 3.48 -24.80 -3.92
N PRO A 6 3.47 -25.55 -5.04
CA PRO A 6 4.51 -26.54 -5.33
C PRO A 6 5.88 -25.89 -5.58
N ILE A 7 5.89 -24.68 -6.14
CA ILE A 7 7.12 -23.94 -6.44
C ILE A 7 7.72 -23.39 -5.14
N SER A 8 6.88 -22.79 -4.28
CA SER A 8 7.32 -22.27 -2.98
C SER A 8 7.91 -23.36 -2.08
N SER A 9 7.24 -24.51 -2.00
CA SER A 9 7.71 -25.64 -1.20
C SER A 9 9.01 -26.24 -1.75
N ALA A 10 9.16 -26.34 -3.07
CA ALA A 10 10.40 -26.80 -3.70
C ALA A 10 11.58 -25.85 -3.44
N ILE A 11 11.35 -24.53 -3.53
CA ILE A 11 12.38 -23.52 -3.25
C ILE A 11 12.76 -23.56 -1.76
N SER A 12 11.78 -23.66 -0.87
CA SER A 12 12.03 -23.76 0.58
C SER A 12 12.83 -25.02 0.92
N ALA A 13 12.51 -26.17 0.31
CA ALA A 13 13.27 -27.41 0.50
C ALA A 13 14.71 -27.31 -0.04
N PHE A 14 14.90 -26.68 -1.20
CA PHE A 14 16.23 -26.43 -1.77
C PHE A 14 17.08 -25.50 -0.90
N MET A 15 16.47 -24.42 -0.39
CA MET A 15 17.16 -23.42 0.43
C MET A 15 17.53 -23.97 1.81
N ASN A 16 16.62 -24.68 2.48
CA ASN A 16 16.92 -25.30 3.78
C ASN A 16 18.00 -26.40 3.64
N LYS A 17 17.99 -27.20 2.56
CA LYS A 17 19.06 -28.17 2.27
C LYS A 17 20.43 -27.54 2.02
N LYS A 18 20.47 -26.27 1.59
CA LYS A 18 21.72 -25.55 1.31
C LYS A 18 22.25 -24.80 2.54
N PHE A 19 21.38 -24.49 3.49
CA PHE A 19 21.68 -23.72 4.69
C PHE A 19 21.13 -24.45 5.91
N ASP A 20 21.72 -25.60 6.25
CA ASP A 20 21.28 -26.46 7.36
C ASP A 20 21.33 -25.77 8.74
N ASP A 21 22.13 -24.71 8.88
CA ASP A 21 22.27 -23.94 10.13
C ASP A 21 21.15 -22.90 10.36
N ARG A 22 20.23 -22.69 9.41
CA ARG A 22 19.18 -21.64 9.53
C ARG A 22 17.85 -22.06 8.89
N THR A 23 16.75 -21.83 9.60
CA THR A 23 15.40 -21.91 9.03
C THR A 23 15.15 -20.72 8.10
N LEU A 24 15.05 -20.99 6.80
CA LEU A 24 14.78 -19.97 5.80
C LEU A 24 13.29 -19.93 5.49
N VAL A 25 12.66 -18.80 5.81
CA VAL A 25 11.27 -18.50 5.46
C VAL A 25 11.25 -17.77 4.12
N VAL A 26 10.53 -18.32 3.14
CA VAL A 26 10.37 -17.69 1.83
C VAL A 26 9.13 -16.79 1.87
N GLY A 27 9.36 -15.48 1.86
CA GLY A 27 8.27 -14.50 1.68
C GLY A 27 7.65 -14.63 0.30
N LEU A 28 6.32 -14.74 0.25
CA LEU A 28 5.54 -14.80 -1.00
C LEU A 28 4.77 -13.49 -1.20
N ASP A 29 4.60 -13.10 -2.46
CA ASP A 29 3.82 -11.92 -2.83
C ASP A 29 2.32 -12.14 -2.56
N TRP A 30 1.58 -11.04 -2.41
CA TRP A 30 0.16 -11.01 -2.08
C TRP A 30 -0.76 -11.86 -2.97
N PRO A 31 -0.48 -12.15 -4.27
CA PRO A 31 -1.35 -13.00 -5.07
C PRO A 31 -1.54 -14.40 -4.48
N PHE A 32 -0.63 -14.85 -3.61
CA PHE A 32 -0.82 -16.07 -2.84
C PHE A 32 -2.06 -16.00 -1.92
N MET A 33 -2.27 -14.85 -1.29
CA MET A 33 -3.40 -14.56 -0.42
C MET A 33 -4.66 -14.15 -1.19
N GLY A 34 -4.53 -13.80 -2.47
CA GLY A 34 -5.65 -13.39 -3.34
C GLY A 34 -6.74 -14.46 -3.55
N GLY A 35 -6.59 -15.67 -3.00
CA GLY A 35 -7.66 -16.66 -2.91
C GLY A 35 -8.66 -16.42 -1.77
N ALA A 36 -8.33 -15.55 -0.80
CA ALA A 36 -9.20 -15.21 0.31
C ALA A 36 -10.40 -14.35 -0.16
N ASN A 37 -11.62 -14.79 0.13
CA ASN A 37 -12.84 -14.10 -0.28
C ASN A 37 -12.99 -12.74 0.40
N GLU A 38 -12.42 -12.60 1.60
CA GLU A 38 -12.44 -11.38 2.42
C GLU A 38 -11.75 -10.21 1.71
N ILE A 39 -10.65 -10.48 0.99
CA ILE A 39 -9.93 -9.48 0.22
C ILE A 39 -10.83 -8.95 -0.90
N TRP A 40 -11.46 -9.84 -1.66
CA TRP A 40 -12.35 -9.46 -2.75
C TRP A 40 -13.59 -8.71 -2.26
N LEU A 41 -14.15 -9.09 -1.12
CA LEU A 41 -15.24 -8.36 -0.46
C LEU A 41 -14.84 -6.93 -0.11
N ALA A 42 -13.65 -6.74 0.46
CA ALA A 42 -13.13 -5.41 0.78
C ALA A 42 -12.83 -4.59 -0.49
N VAL A 43 -12.32 -5.22 -1.54
CA VAL A 43 -12.11 -4.59 -2.85
C VAL A 43 -13.43 -4.12 -3.46
N PHE A 44 -14.45 -4.97 -3.52
CA PHE A 44 -15.76 -4.59 -4.06
C PHE A 44 -16.43 -3.49 -3.25
N TRP A 45 -16.21 -3.45 -1.94
CA TRP A 45 -16.64 -2.34 -1.09
C TRP A 45 -15.86 -1.04 -1.37
N ALA A 46 -14.55 -1.15 -1.64
CA ALA A 46 -13.71 0.01 -1.94
C ALA A 46 -14.18 0.76 -3.19
N ILE A 47 -14.70 0.06 -4.20
CA ILE A 47 -15.14 0.62 -5.48
C ILE A 47 -16.16 1.75 -5.31
N PRO A 48 -17.38 1.52 -4.77
CA PRO A 48 -18.37 2.57 -4.60
C PRO A 48 -17.90 3.65 -3.62
N VAL A 49 -17.18 3.28 -2.57
CA VAL A 49 -16.67 4.22 -1.57
C VAL A 49 -15.68 5.21 -2.19
N THR A 50 -14.72 4.71 -2.95
CA THR A 50 -13.69 5.54 -3.59
C THR A 50 -14.30 6.42 -4.67
N LEU A 51 -15.31 5.93 -5.41
CA LEU A 51 -16.06 6.75 -6.36
C LEU A 51 -16.83 7.88 -5.67
N VAL A 52 -17.54 7.60 -4.58
CA VAL A 52 -18.24 8.62 -3.79
C VAL A 52 -17.25 9.65 -3.28
N PHE A 53 -16.13 9.22 -2.68
CA PHE A 53 -15.10 10.16 -2.25
C PHE A 53 -14.52 10.95 -3.42
N SER A 54 -14.27 10.37 -4.59
CA SER A 54 -13.74 11.13 -5.72
C SER A 54 -14.64 12.28 -6.18
N MET A 55 -15.96 12.17 -5.97
CA MET A 55 -16.92 13.21 -6.33
C MET A 55 -17.05 14.31 -5.27
N PHE A 56 -16.93 13.97 -3.99
CA PHE A 56 -17.20 14.91 -2.88
C PHE A 56 -15.94 15.41 -2.15
N LEU A 57 -14.80 14.75 -2.33
CA LEU A 57 -13.59 15.06 -1.57
C LEU A 57 -12.97 16.38 -2.05
N PRO A 58 -12.78 17.38 -1.18
CA PRO A 58 -12.22 18.66 -1.57
C PRO A 58 -10.75 18.50 -1.97
N GLY A 59 -10.36 19.17 -3.05
CA GLY A 59 -8.98 19.14 -3.57
C GLY A 59 -8.60 17.83 -4.27
N ASN A 60 -9.57 16.94 -4.56
CA ASN A 60 -9.37 15.81 -5.44
C ASN A 60 -9.70 16.20 -6.89
N GLU A 61 -8.78 15.94 -7.81
CA GLU A 61 -8.97 16.17 -9.25
C GLU A 61 -8.98 14.87 -10.05
N ILE A 62 -8.94 13.72 -9.37
CA ILE A 62 -8.84 12.40 -9.99
C ILE A 62 -10.17 11.66 -9.90
N LEU A 63 -10.62 11.18 -11.05
CA LEU A 63 -11.65 10.15 -11.14
C LEU A 63 -10.95 8.79 -11.32
N PRO A 64 -10.96 7.89 -10.32
CA PRO A 64 -10.00 6.80 -10.22
C PRO A 64 -10.30 5.59 -11.12
N PHE A 65 -10.82 5.75 -12.35
CA PHE A 65 -11.25 4.61 -13.18
C PHE A 65 -10.20 3.51 -13.36
N ALA A 66 -8.95 3.89 -13.60
CA ALA A 66 -7.84 2.94 -13.77
C ALA A 66 -7.41 2.26 -12.46
N GLY A 67 -7.62 2.91 -11.31
CA GLY A 67 -7.23 2.43 -9.98
C GLY A 67 -8.41 2.19 -9.04
N ILE A 68 -9.62 1.99 -9.58
CA ILE A 68 -10.86 1.77 -8.82
C ILE A 68 -10.74 0.51 -7.96
N VAL A 69 -10.03 -0.49 -8.49
CA VAL A 69 -9.72 -1.75 -7.81
C VAL A 69 -8.46 -1.53 -6.98
N ASN A 70 -8.62 -0.90 -5.81
CA ASN A 70 -7.49 -0.64 -4.93
C ASN A 70 -7.14 -1.90 -4.11
N ASN A 71 -6.33 -2.77 -4.69
CA ASN A 71 -5.90 -4.02 -4.04
C ASN A 71 -4.87 -3.77 -2.93
N ALA A 72 -4.05 -2.72 -3.07
CA ALA A 72 -2.99 -2.36 -2.12
C ALA A 72 -3.53 -2.22 -0.69
N ILE A 73 -4.65 -1.52 -0.55
CA ILE A 73 -5.29 -1.30 0.75
C ILE A 73 -6.02 -2.54 1.28
N ALA A 74 -6.66 -3.32 0.40
CA ALA A 74 -7.43 -4.49 0.81
C ALA A 74 -6.52 -5.60 1.38
N VAL A 75 -5.37 -5.83 0.75
CA VAL A 75 -4.36 -6.79 1.24
C VAL A 75 -3.77 -6.35 2.57
N ALA A 76 -3.38 -5.08 2.69
CA ALA A 76 -2.85 -4.54 3.95
C ALA A 76 -3.88 -4.62 5.08
N ALA A 77 -5.14 -4.30 4.79
CA ALA A 77 -6.23 -4.41 5.77
C ALA A 77 -6.46 -5.87 6.20
N PHE A 78 -6.38 -6.83 5.27
CA PHE A 78 -6.49 -8.25 5.59
C PHE A 78 -5.42 -8.69 6.58
N LEU A 79 -4.15 -8.33 6.32
CA LEU A 79 -3.01 -8.69 7.17
C LEU A 79 -3.15 -8.13 8.58
N VAL A 80 -3.50 -6.85 8.72
CA VAL A 80 -3.60 -6.17 10.03
C VAL A 80 -4.79 -6.67 10.84
N THR A 81 -5.86 -7.13 10.18
CA THR A 81 -7.11 -7.51 10.85
C THR A 81 -7.29 -9.02 11.00
N GLY A 82 -6.36 -9.82 10.46
CA GLY A 82 -6.46 -11.28 10.44
C GLY A 82 -7.69 -11.76 9.65
N GLY A 83 -8.07 -11.05 8.58
CA GLY A 83 -9.25 -11.38 7.77
C GLY A 83 -10.60 -10.97 8.37
N ASN A 84 -10.64 -10.14 9.41
CA ASN A 84 -11.91 -9.64 9.92
C ASN A 84 -12.54 -8.61 8.96
N ILE A 85 -13.57 -9.04 8.22
CA ILE A 85 -14.23 -8.23 7.18
C ILE A 85 -14.66 -6.86 7.69
N ILE A 86 -15.33 -6.76 8.85
CA ILE A 86 -15.84 -5.48 9.36
C ILE A 86 -14.69 -4.50 9.58
N ARG A 87 -13.60 -4.95 10.21
CA ARG A 87 -12.42 -4.11 10.41
C ARG A 87 -11.77 -3.73 9.08
N MET A 88 -11.74 -4.64 8.12
CA MET A 88 -11.22 -4.34 6.77
C MET A 88 -12.04 -3.25 6.07
N LEU A 89 -13.37 -3.32 6.10
CA LEU A 89 -14.23 -2.33 5.45
C LEU A 89 -14.03 -0.93 6.05
N ILE A 90 -13.86 -0.84 7.38
CA ILE A 90 -13.57 0.42 8.07
C ILE A 90 -12.23 0.99 7.61
N LEU A 91 -11.17 0.17 7.57
CA LEU A 91 -9.84 0.62 7.15
C LEU A 91 -9.84 1.09 5.69
N VAL A 92 -10.43 0.30 4.79
CA VAL A 92 -10.55 0.64 3.37
C VAL A 92 -11.26 1.99 3.18
N THR A 93 -12.35 2.21 3.92
CA THR A 93 -13.13 3.45 3.84
C THR A 93 -12.35 4.64 4.38
N LEU A 94 -11.64 4.47 5.51
CA LEU A 94 -10.90 5.54 6.18
C LEU A 94 -9.72 6.05 5.34
N PHE A 95 -9.01 5.13 4.68
CA PHE A 95 -7.80 5.48 3.95
C PHE A 95 -8.06 5.82 2.47
N ALA A 96 -9.23 5.50 1.91
CA ALA A 96 -9.57 5.85 0.52
C ALA A 96 -9.34 7.36 0.18
N PRO A 97 -9.70 8.33 1.04
CA PRO A 97 -9.38 9.74 0.79
C PRO A 97 -7.89 10.04 0.68
N ALA A 98 -7.05 9.36 1.48
CA ALA A 98 -5.60 9.57 1.45
C ALA A 98 -5.00 9.16 0.10
N TYR A 99 -5.49 8.07 -0.50
CA TYR A 99 -5.06 7.64 -1.83
C TYR A 99 -5.42 8.66 -2.91
N LEU A 100 -6.63 9.24 -2.84
CA LEU A 100 -7.10 10.25 -3.80
C LEU A 100 -6.32 11.57 -3.69
N TRP A 101 -6.09 12.06 -2.48
CA TRP A 101 -5.30 13.28 -2.27
C TRP A 101 -3.87 13.13 -2.74
N VAL A 102 -3.21 12.03 -2.36
CA VAL A 102 -1.81 11.80 -2.75
C VAL A 102 -1.71 11.59 -4.25
N GLY A 103 -2.63 10.86 -4.87
CA GLY A 103 -2.70 10.75 -6.31
C GLY A 103 -2.81 12.13 -6.97
N THR A 104 -3.68 13.00 -6.47
CA THR A 104 -3.89 14.34 -7.04
C THR A 104 -2.63 15.19 -6.92
N ILE A 105 -1.98 15.17 -5.76
CA ILE A 105 -0.75 15.93 -5.51
C ILE A 105 0.43 15.40 -6.34
N MET A 106 0.49 14.09 -6.58
CA MET A 106 1.57 13.45 -7.33
C MET A 106 1.41 13.54 -8.86
N ALA A 107 0.20 13.84 -9.35
CA ALA A 107 -0.10 13.96 -10.78
C ALA A 107 0.86 14.88 -11.57
N PRO A 108 1.18 16.12 -11.13
CA PRO A 108 2.12 16.98 -11.86
C PRO A 108 3.53 16.39 -11.91
N PHE A 109 4.02 15.82 -10.79
CA PHE A 109 5.37 15.24 -10.73
C PHE A 109 5.55 14.07 -11.69
N ILE A 110 4.56 13.17 -11.74
CA ILE A 110 4.58 12.01 -12.67
C ILE A 110 4.51 12.50 -14.12
N SER A 111 3.68 13.50 -14.39
CA SER A 111 3.51 14.06 -15.73
C SER A 111 4.76 14.78 -16.24
N ASP A 112 5.43 15.53 -15.37
CA ASP A 112 6.68 16.22 -15.71
C ASP A 112 7.81 15.24 -15.99
N LEU A 113 7.89 14.15 -15.22
CA LEU A 113 8.85 13.08 -15.46
C LEU A 113 8.58 12.35 -16.79
N ALA A 114 7.31 12.08 -17.12
CA ALA A 114 6.93 11.47 -18.38
C ALA A 114 7.29 12.37 -19.58
N ARG A 115 7.12 13.69 -19.44
CA ARG A 115 7.53 14.69 -20.44
C ARG A 115 9.05 14.75 -20.59
N SER A 116 9.80 14.79 -19.48
CA SER A 116 11.26 14.93 -19.52
C SER A 116 11.97 13.70 -20.10
N THR A 117 11.40 12.51 -19.90
CA THR A 117 11.92 11.25 -20.43
C THR A 117 11.43 10.96 -21.84
N GLY A 118 10.42 11.69 -22.33
CA GLY A 118 9.80 11.42 -23.62
C GLY A 118 8.99 10.12 -23.66
N ALA A 119 8.64 9.54 -22.50
CA ALA A 119 7.96 8.25 -22.41
C ALA A 119 6.53 8.30 -22.96
N VAL A 120 5.84 9.45 -22.85
CA VAL A 120 4.45 9.64 -23.28
C VAL A 120 4.27 11.02 -23.91
N ALA A 121 3.58 11.07 -25.06
CA ALA A 121 3.17 12.32 -25.69
C ALA A 121 1.88 12.85 -25.03
N LEU A 122 2.03 13.66 -23.99
CA LEU A 122 0.91 14.30 -23.30
C LEU A 122 0.52 15.62 -23.99
N LYS A 123 -0.78 15.85 -24.18
CA LYS A 123 -1.28 17.16 -24.62
C LYS A 123 -1.18 18.18 -23.49
N ALA A 124 -1.23 19.46 -23.85
CA ALA A 124 -1.27 20.54 -22.87
C ALA A 124 -2.51 20.39 -21.96
N GLY A 125 -2.29 20.32 -20.65
CA GLY A 125 -3.33 20.12 -19.64
C GLY A 125 -3.64 18.66 -19.28
N GLU A 126 -3.07 17.67 -19.98
CA GLU A 126 -3.20 16.26 -19.58
C GLU A 126 -2.18 15.93 -18.48
N LEU A 127 -2.66 15.26 -17.43
CA LEU A 127 -1.85 14.77 -16.32
C LEU A 127 -1.99 13.25 -16.21
N ILE A 128 -0.88 12.59 -15.88
CA ILE A 128 -0.82 11.18 -15.50
C ILE A 128 -0.80 11.11 -13.99
N SER A 129 -1.66 10.28 -13.41
CA SER A 129 -1.64 9.98 -11.98
C SER A 129 -1.97 8.51 -11.71
N CYS A 130 -1.65 8.07 -10.50
CA CYS A 130 -1.98 6.76 -9.97
C CYS A 130 -2.77 6.94 -8.66
N SER A 131 -4.02 6.47 -8.65
CA SER A 131 -4.91 6.53 -7.48
C SER A 131 -4.76 5.34 -6.52
N SER A 132 -3.83 4.43 -6.80
CA SER A 132 -3.56 3.21 -6.04
C SER A 132 -2.07 3.07 -5.70
N ILE A 133 -1.38 4.19 -5.46
CA ILE A 133 0.04 4.20 -5.08
C ILE A 133 0.21 3.49 -3.73
N ASP A 134 1.11 2.52 -3.68
CA ASP A 134 1.45 1.82 -2.43
C ASP A 134 2.06 2.78 -1.41
N GLY A 135 1.50 2.79 -0.20
CA GLY A 135 1.94 3.68 0.88
C GLY A 135 1.77 5.17 0.55
N PRO A 136 0.55 5.65 0.24
CA PRO A 136 0.34 7.02 -0.25
C PRO A 136 0.83 8.08 0.74
N ILE A 137 0.62 7.85 2.05
CA ILE A 137 1.05 8.76 3.11
C ILE A 137 2.59 8.87 3.13
N GLN A 138 3.28 7.74 2.96
CA GLN A 138 4.74 7.69 2.89
C GLN A 138 5.26 8.36 1.62
N THR A 139 4.62 8.10 0.46
CA THR A 139 4.97 8.76 -0.80
C THR A 139 4.85 10.27 -0.69
N TYR A 140 3.78 10.77 -0.07
CA TYR A 140 3.61 12.20 0.20
C TYR A 140 4.69 12.72 1.16
N ALA A 141 4.88 12.06 2.30
CA ALA A 141 5.82 12.49 3.33
C ALA A 141 7.26 12.58 2.81
N PHE A 142 7.71 11.59 2.03
CA PHE A 142 9.06 11.57 1.47
C PHE A 142 9.23 12.54 0.28
N SER A 143 8.26 12.63 -0.62
CA SER A 143 8.36 13.55 -1.77
C SER A 143 8.32 15.02 -1.35
N HIS A 144 7.65 15.34 -0.24
CA HIS A 144 7.47 16.71 0.25
C HIS A 144 8.35 17.05 1.45
N VAL A 145 9.28 16.18 1.84
CA VAL A 145 10.15 16.40 3.01
C VAL A 145 10.95 17.71 2.90
N PHE A 146 11.31 18.15 1.70
CA PHE A 146 12.06 19.39 1.51
C PHE A 146 11.19 20.66 1.57
N LYS A 147 9.84 20.55 1.49
CA LYS A 147 8.92 21.69 1.66
C LYS A 147 8.85 22.21 3.10
N ILE A 148 9.58 21.58 4.03
CA ILE A 148 9.85 22.11 5.37
C ILE A 148 10.57 23.46 5.28
N MET A 149 11.42 23.65 4.26
CA MET A 149 12.13 24.91 4.04
C MET A 149 11.17 26.06 3.69
N ASP A 150 9.99 25.75 3.17
CA ASP A 150 8.92 26.71 2.83
C ASP A 150 7.93 26.91 3.99
N GLY A 151 8.19 26.34 5.18
CA GLY A 151 7.35 26.49 6.38
C GLY A 151 6.21 25.48 6.52
N ASN A 152 6.10 24.48 5.63
CA ASN A 152 5.12 23.41 5.78
C ASN A 152 5.72 22.22 6.54
N PHE A 153 5.37 22.10 7.83
CA PHE A 153 5.86 21.03 8.70
C PHE A 153 5.05 19.72 8.62
N LEU A 154 3.95 19.68 7.87
CA LEU A 154 3.09 18.49 7.77
C LEU A 154 3.85 17.24 7.27
N PRO A 155 4.71 17.31 6.22
CA PRO A 155 5.49 16.16 5.78
C PRO A 155 6.47 15.66 6.84
N LEU A 156 7.07 16.56 7.62
CA LEU A 156 7.99 16.19 8.71
C LEU A 156 7.26 15.42 9.81
N VAL A 157 6.08 15.91 10.22
CA VAL A 157 5.27 15.24 11.24
C VAL A 157 4.89 13.84 10.80
N LEU A 158 4.48 13.67 9.53
CA LEU A 158 4.16 12.35 8.97
C LEU A 158 5.38 11.42 8.93
N CYS A 159 6.57 11.92 8.56
CA CYS A 159 7.82 11.16 8.62
C CYS A 159 8.16 10.73 10.05
N VAL A 160 8.01 11.63 11.04
CA VAL A 160 8.27 11.32 12.45
C VAL A 160 7.29 10.27 12.96
N ILE A 161 5.99 10.42 12.65
CA ILE A 161 4.97 9.43 13.00
C ILE A 161 5.32 8.07 12.38
N PHE A 162 5.72 8.05 11.11
CA PHE A 162 6.13 6.81 10.45
C PHE A 162 7.31 6.14 11.16
N VAL A 163 8.37 6.90 11.50
CA VAL A 163 9.53 6.36 12.22
C VAL A 163 9.15 5.85 13.60
N VAL A 164 8.31 6.58 14.35
CA VAL A 164 7.84 6.16 15.67
C VAL A 164 7.00 4.88 15.57
N CYS A 165 6.05 4.82 14.64
CA CYS A 165 5.24 3.63 14.40
C CYS A 165 6.10 2.44 13.95
N PHE A 166 7.11 2.67 13.11
CA PHE A 166 8.03 1.64 12.67
C PHE A 166 8.85 1.07 13.84
N ILE A 167 9.40 1.93 14.70
CA ILE A 167 10.12 1.51 15.91
C ILE A 167 9.19 0.75 16.87
N ALA A 168 7.96 1.23 17.04
CA ALA A 168 6.98 0.58 17.89
C ALA A 168 6.61 -0.81 17.35
N LEU A 169 6.37 -0.93 16.04
CA LEU A 169 6.10 -2.20 15.37
C LEU A 169 7.29 -3.15 15.49
N TYR A 170 8.52 -2.67 15.25
CA TYR A 170 9.72 -3.48 15.38
C TYR A 170 9.90 -4.01 16.81
N LYS A 171 9.65 -3.16 17.83
CA LYS A 171 9.67 -3.59 19.23
C LYS A 171 8.53 -4.55 19.58
N TYR A 172 7.36 -4.40 18.96
CA TYR A 172 6.23 -5.30 19.17
C TYR A 172 6.53 -6.69 18.58
N LEU A 173 6.99 -6.75 17.33
CA LEU A 173 7.37 -7.99 16.65
C LEU A 173 8.53 -8.69 17.38
N GLY A 174 9.56 -7.95 17.80
CA GLY A 174 10.66 -8.52 18.59
C GLY A 174 10.22 -9.05 19.97
N LYS A 175 9.11 -8.55 20.53
CA LYS A 175 8.50 -9.12 21.74
C LYS A 175 7.72 -10.39 21.44
N GLU A 176 6.94 -10.42 20.35
CA GLU A 176 6.23 -11.64 19.94
C GLU A 176 7.20 -12.79 19.63
N GLU A 177 8.32 -12.51 18.96
CA GLU A 177 9.38 -13.49 18.72
C GLU A 177 10.00 -14.00 20.04
N ALA A 178 10.24 -13.10 21.01
CA ALA A 178 10.79 -13.48 22.31
C ALA A 178 9.78 -14.25 23.19
N GLU A 179 8.48 -14.00 23.02
CA GLU A 179 7.39 -14.68 23.73
C GLU A 179 6.97 -16.01 23.07
N GLY A 180 7.56 -16.37 21.92
CA GLY A 180 7.31 -17.65 21.24
C GLY A 180 5.86 -17.82 20.76
N ARG A 181 5.12 -16.73 20.57
CA ARG A 181 3.80 -16.78 19.96
C ARG A 181 4.00 -17.00 18.46
N GLU A 182 3.79 -18.24 18.03
CA GLU A 182 3.67 -18.55 16.61
C GLU A 182 2.62 -17.62 15.99
N ILE A 183 3.07 -16.89 14.97
CA ILE A 183 2.25 -16.08 14.08
C ILE A 183 1.26 -17.06 13.44
N ASN A 184 0.05 -17.16 14.00
CA ASN A 184 -1.02 -18.01 13.50
C ASN A 184 -1.65 -17.39 12.25
#